data_AF-A0A401ZTY2-F1
#
_entry.id   AF-A0A401ZTY2-F1
#
_cell.length_a   1.000
_cell.length_b   1.000
_cell.length_c   1.000
_cell.angle_alpha   90.00
_cell.angle_beta   90.00
_cell.angle_gamma   90.00
#
_symmetry.space_group_name_H-M   'P 1'
#
loop_
_entity.id
_entity.type
_entity.pdbx_description
1 polymer ?
#
loop_
_entity_poly.entity_id
_entity_poly.type
_entity_poly.pdbx_seq_one_letter_code
_entity_poly.pdbx_strand_id
1 'polypeptide(L)'
;MARIDASNLHLEETVVQVSRVSKVVKGGRRFSIRALVVVGDRNGHVGFGFGKAGEYTEAIRKAVEDAKKHLVEVPLSGTTIPYMVTTNFGASEVLLKPAAPGTGVIAGGAVRAVMEAAGIRDILTKTLGSTNKANTVQACVKGLRELRSADAEAARRGKTVVDILGKKRAAQIAEAAANAAELAAAARQAREEEARETRAVAGRRERGDRGGERGDRRGGGDRRGGQNAGGDRRGGGAPRGR
;
A
#
# COMPACT_ATOMS: atom_id res chain seq x y z
N MET A 1 -9.59 -15.02 11.58
CA MET A 1 -8.83 -14.85 10.32
C MET A 1 -7.48 -14.24 10.65
N ALA A 2 -6.42 -14.67 9.97
CA ALA A 2 -5.10 -14.11 10.14
C ALA A 2 -5.13 -12.61 9.78
N ARG A 3 -4.58 -11.75 10.64
CA ARG A 3 -4.38 -10.34 10.31
C ARG A 3 -3.21 -10.27 9.34
N ILE A 4 -3.44 -9.69 8.17
CA ILE A 4 -2.40 -9.45 7.18
C ILE A 4 -1.58 -8.26 7.67
N ASP A 5 -0.26 -8.44 7.79
CA ASP A 5 0.63 -7.35 8.21
C ASP A 5 0.87 -6.39 7.05
N ALA A 6 0.28 -5.19 7.15
CA ALA A 6 0.36 -4.16 6.13
C ALA A 6 1.78 -3.58 5.98
N SER A 7 2.70 -3.82 6.93
CA SER A 7 4.03 -3.20 6.98
C SER A 7 5.00 -3.76 5.94
N ASN A 8 4.81 -5.03 5.56
CA ASN A 8 5.68 -5.73 4.60
C ASN A 8 5.17 -5.67 3.16
N LEU A 9 4.00 -5.05 2.93
CA LEU A 9 3.36 -4.97 1.63
C LEU A 9 3.54 -3.58 1.00
N HIS A 10 3.84 -3.56 -0.30
CA HIS A 10 3.86 -2.33 -1.07
C HIS A 10 2.43 -1.96 -1.47
N LEU A 11 1.80 -1.13 -0.64
CA LEU A 11 0.40 -0.76 -0.78
C LEU A 11 0.25 0.54 -1.56
N GLU A 12 -0.43 0.47 -2.70
CA GLU A 12 -0.88 1.63 -3.46
C GLU A 12 -2.24 2.11 -2.94
N GLU A 13 -2.43 3.42 -2.90
CA GLU A 13 -3.67 4.06 -2.45
C GLU A 13 -4.41 4.73 -3.62
N THR A 14 -5.69 4.42 -3.75
CA THR A 14 -6.57 4.99 -4.77
C THR A 14 -7.77 5.64 -4.11
N VAL A 15 -7.95 6.93 -4.35
CA VAL A 15 -9.07 7.70 -3.81
C VAL A 15 -10.31 7.49 -4.69
N VAL A 16 -11.36 6.89 -4.13
CA VAL A 16 -12.61 6.59 -4.87
C VAL A 16 -13.57 7.76 -4.84
N GLN A 17 -13.73 8.37 -3.66
CA GLN A 17 -14.65 9.47 -3.47
C GLN A 17 -14.18 10.35 -2.31
N VAL A 18 -14.22 11.66 -2.55
CA VAL A 18 -14.17 12.65 -1.49
C VAL A 18 -15.43 13.50 -1.52
N SER A 19 -15.96 13.82 -0.35
CA SER A 19 -17.19 14.59 -0.22
C SER A 19 -17.13 15.51 0.99
N ARG A 20 -17.59 16.75 0.81
CA ARG A 20 -17.74 17.71 1.90
C ARG A 20 -19.09 17.47 2.58
N VAL A 21 -19.06 17.13 3.86
CA VAL A 21 -20.25 16.93 4.70
C VAL A 21 -20.38 18.08 5.71
N SER A 22 -21.57 18.34 6.22
CA SER A 22 -21.81 19.45 7.16
C SER A 22 -22.69 19.06 8.33
N LYS A 23 -22.35 19.53 9.54
CA LYS A 23 -23.21 19.52 10.72
C LYS A 23 -23.76 20.93 10.96
N VAL A 24 -25.08 21.07 11.09
CA VAL A 24 -25.73 22.34 11.43
C VAL A 24 -25.56 22.62 12.93
N VAL A 25 -25.26 23.86 13.30
CA VAL A 25 -25.11 24.35 14.68
C VAL A 25 -25.79 25.71 14.83
N LYS A 26 -25.98 26.19 16.08
CA LYS A 26 -26.69 27.45 16.37
C LYS A 26 -26.20 28.69 15.61
N GLY A 27 -24.94 28.69 15.15
CA GLY A 27 -24.33 29.80 14.42
C GLY A 27 -23.97 29.50 12.95
N GLY A 28 -24.46 28.39 12.36
CA GLY A 28 -24.20 28.08 10.95
C GLY A 28 -23.94 26.59 10.68
N ARG A 29 -23.01 26.29 9.77
CA ARG A 29 -22.67 24.92 9.36
C ARG A 29 -21.18 24.65 9.57
N ARG A 30 -20.86 23.63 10.37
CA ARG A 30 -19.50 23.11 10.48
C ARG A 30 -19.27 22.08 9.39
N PHE A 31 -18.33 22.37 8.49
CA PHE A 31 -17.96 21.46 7.41
C PHE A 31 -16.89 20.46 7.86
N SER A 32 -16.88 19.29 7.23
CA SER A 32 -15.83 18.29 7.34
C SER A 32 -15.70 17.58 6.01
N ILE A 33 -14.53 17.03 5.72
CA ILE A 33 -14.28 16.22 4.54
C ILE A 33 -14.40 14.75 4.91
N ARG A 34 -15.15 13.98 4.12
CA ARG A 34 -15.21 12.52 4.16
C ARG A 34 -14.48 11.98 2.94
N ALA A 35 -13.54 11.07 3.16
CA ALA A 35 -12.84 10.33 2.11
C ALA A 35 -13.20 8.83 2.18
N LEU A 36 -13.32 8.21 1.00
CA LEU A 36 -13.35 6.78 0.79
C LEU A 36 -12.13 6.43 -0.07
N VAL A 37 -11.25 5.60 0.49
CA VAL A 37 -10.00 5.20 -0.13
C VAL A 37 -9.96 3.68 -0.20
N VAL A 38 -9.39 3.18 -1.28
CA VAL A 38 -9.08 1.76 -1.48
C VAL A 38 -7.55 1.63 -1.50
N VAL A 39 -7.05 0.58 -0.87
CA VAL A 39 -5.63 0.30 -0.75
C VAL A 39 -5.38 -1.13 -1.23
N GLY A 40 -4.32 -1.38 -1.99
CA GLY A 40 -3.98 -2.73 -2.41
C GLY A 40 -2.56 -2.83 -2.98
N ASP A 41 -2.07 -4.07 -3.10
CA ASP A 41 -0.70 -4.37 -3.54
C ASP A 41 -0.61 -4.87 -4.99
N ARG A 42 -1.74 -4.84 -5.72
CA ARG A 42 -1.91 -5.44 -7.05
C ARG A 42 -1.56 -6.93 -7.12
N ASN A 43 -1.48 -7.61 -5.98
CA ASN A 43 -1.05 -8.99 -5.87
C ASN A 43 -2.00 -9.81 -4.98
N GLY A 44 -3.29 -9.50 -5.08
CA GLY A 44 -4.34 -10.22 -4.37
C GLY A 44 -4.67 -9.67 -2.98
N HIS A 45 -4.06 -8.58 -2.52
CA HIS A 45 -4.47 -7.92 -1.27
C HIS A 45 -5.21 -6.61 -1.56
N VAL A 46 -6.40 -6.47 -0.98
CA VAL A 46 -7.20 -5.25 -1.11
C VAL A 46 -7.90 -4.91 0.19
N GLY A 47 -7.97 -3.63 0.51
CA GLY A 47 -8.69 -3.07 1.64
C GLY A 47 -9.37 -1.77 1.25
N PHE A 48 -10.37 -1.37 2.01
CA PHE A 48 -11.01 -0.07 1.87
C PHE A 48 -11.17 0.56 3.24
N GLY A 49 -11.20 1.88 3.28
CA GLY A 49 -11.29 2.62 4.53
C GLY A 49 -12.05 3.92 4.37
N PHE A 50 -12.61 4.38 5.49
CA PHE A 50 -13.26 5.67 5.59
C PHE A 50 -12.45 6.62 6.45
N GLY A 51 -12.33 7.86 6.01
CA GLY A 51 -11.68 8.91 6.77
C GLY A 51 -12.58 10.14 6.86
N LYS A 52 -12.52 10.83 8.00
CA LYS A 52 -13.18 12.12 8.18
C LYS A 52 -12.28 13.07 8.96
N ALA A 53 -12.11 14.27 8.42
CA ALA A 53 -11.32 15.31 9.06
C ALA A 53 -11.83 16.71 8.71
N GLY A 54 -11.22 17.75 9.31
CA GLY A 54 -11.47 19.14 8.94
C GLY A 54 -10.84 19.48 7.58
N GLU A 55 -9.66 18.91 7.31
CA GLU A 55 -8.87 19.13 6.11
C GLU A 55 -8.91 17.92 5.16
N TYR A 56 -8.63 18.16 3.88
CA TYR A 56 -8.67 17.15 2.83
C TYR A 56 -7.58 16.08 2.99
N THR A 57 -6.33 16.49 3.16
CA THR A 57 -5.16 15.60 3.29
C THR A 57 -5.24 14.72 4.54
N GLU A 58 -5.66 15.31 5.67
CA GLU A 58 -5.86 14.59 6.92
C GLU A 58 -6.98 13.53 6.81
N ALA A 59 -8.06 13.83 6.07
CA ALA A 59 -9.13 12.88 5.85
C ALA A 59 -8.65 11.66 5.04
N ILE A 60 -7.82 11.88 4.02
CA ILE A 60 -7.24 10.80 3.21
C ILE A 60 -6.29 9.94 4.05
N ARG A 61 -5.38 10.55 4.81
CA ARG A 61 -4.45 9.81 5.70
C ARG A 61 -5.19 8.89 6.66
N LYS A 62 -6.24 9.39 7.31
CA LYS A 62 -7.11 8.58 8.20
C LYS A 62 -7.79 7.44 7.45
N ALA A 63 -8.26 7.68 6.22
CA ALA A 63 -8.89 6.65 5.40
C ALA A 63 -7.89 5.55 4.99
N VAL A 64 -6.64 5.91 4.69
CA VAL A 64 -5.57 4.96 4.33
C VAL A 64 -5.21 4.10 5.53
N GLU A 65 -5.04 4.69 6.72
CA GLU A 65 -4.78 3.94 7.95
C GLU A 65 -5.93 2.98 8.31
N ASP A 66 -7.17 3.39 8.08
CA ASP A 66 -8.34 2.54 8.25
C ASP A 66 -8.37 1.39 7.23
N ALA A 67 -8.03 1.66 5.96
CA ALA A 67 -7.99 0.66 4.90
C ALA A 67 -6.94 -0.44 5.17
N LYS A 68 -5.75 -0.05 5.65
CA LYS A 68 -4.66 -0.97 6.01
C LYS A 68 -5.06 -1.98 7.08
N LYS A 69 -5.99 -1.63 7.98
CA LYS A 69 -6.50 -2.53 9.03
C LYS A 69 -7.47 -3.57 8.50
N HIS A 70 -8.11 -3.30 7.36
CA HIS A 70 -9.19 -4.10 6.78
C HIS A 70 -8.79 -4.78 5.46
N LEU A 71 -7.52 -5.20 5.36
CA LEU A 71 -7.03 -5.95 4.20
C LEU A 71 -7.69 -7.32 4.09
N VAL A 72 -7.92 -7.72 2.85
CA VAL A 72 -8.57 -8.95 2.43
C VAL A 72 -7.70 -9.60 1.38
N GLU A 73 -7.51 -10.91 1.51
CA GLU A 73 -6.90 -11.75 0.49
C GLU A 73 -7.95 -12.16 -0.54
N VAL A 74 -7.64 -11.93 -1.82
CA VAL A 74 -8.48 -12.22 -2.97
C VAL A 74 -7.90 -13.42 -3.70
N PRO A 75 -8.63 -14.54 -3.84
CA PRO A 75 -8.14 -15.68 -4.59
C PRO A 75 -8.15 -15.36 -6.09
N LEU A 76 -6.96 -15.18 -6.66
CA LEU A 76 -6.77 -14.93 -8.09
C LEU A 76 -6.60 -16.24 -8.86
N SER A 77 -7.16 -16.31 -10.07
CA SER A 77 -6.96 -17.40 -11.02
C SER A 77 -6.29 -16.84 -12.26
N GLY A 78 -4.95 -16.68 -12.20
CA GLY A 78 -4.17 -16.04 -13.25
C GLY A 78 -4.45 -14.54 -13.32
N THR A 79 -5.22 -14.09 -14.31
CA THR A 79 -5.54 -12.66 -14.52
C THR A 79 -6.93 -12.25 -14.05
N THR A 80 -7.77 -13.21 -13.66
CA THR A 80 -9.20 -13.02 -13.37
C THR A 80 -9.65 -13.77 -12.10
N ILE A 81 -10.95 -13.69 -11.77
CA ILE A 81 -11.58 -14.37 -10.64
C ILE A 81 -11.94 -15.83 -10.97
N PRO A 82 -12.06 -16.74 -9.97
CA PRO A 82 -12.31 -18.17 -10.23
C PRO A 82 -13.69 -18.47 -10.84
N TYR A 83 -14.75 -17.85 -10.33
CA TYR A 83 -16.13 -18.06 -10.78
C TYR A 83 -16.94 -16.77 -10.66
N MET A 84 -18.10 -16.73 -11.34
CA MET A 84 -18.99 -15.58 -11.28
C MET A 84 -19.69 -15.48 -9.93
N VAL A 85 -19.81 -14.27 -9.40
CA VAL A 85 -20.47 -14.00 -8.12
C VAL A 85 -21.33 -12.77 -8.23
N THR A 86 -22.53 -12.85 -7.66
CA THR A 86 -23.42 -11.70 -7.47
C THR A 86 -23.55 -11.47 -5.98
N THR A 87 -23.18 -10.28 -5.51
CA THR A 87 -23.26 -9.92 -4.09
C THR A 87 -23.95 -8.59 -3.89
N ASN A 88 -24.64 -8.48 -2.75
CA ASN A 88 -25.30 -7.26 -2.34
C ASN A 88 -24.76 -6.73 -1.00
N PHE A 89 -24.79 -5.42 -0.87
CA PHE A 89 -24.58 -4.70 0.37
C PHE A 89 -25.51 -3.49 0.44
N GLY A 90 -26.41 -3.48 1.41
CA GLY A 90 -27.52 -2.53 1.44
C GLY A 90 -28.37 -2.63 0.18
N ALA A 91 -28.59 -1.50 -0.50
CA ALA A 91 -29.34 -1.43 -1.76
C ALA A 91 -28.46 -1.53 -3.03
N SER A 92 -27.16 -1.76 -2.88
CA SER A 92 -26.22 -1.92 -4.01
C SER A 92 -25.93 -3.39 -4.24
N GLU A 93 -26.07 -3.83 -5.49
CA GLU A 93 -25.75 -5.18 -5.93
C GLU A 93 -24.65 -5.11 -7.00
N VAL A 94 -23.68 -6.03 -6.95
CA VAL A 94 -22.55 -6.08 -7.87
C VAL A 94 -22.43 -7.48 -8.41
N LEU A 95 -22.53 -7.58 -9.74
CA LEU A 95 -22.21 -8.77 -10.51
C LEU A 95 -20.73 -8.72 -10.90
N LEU A 96 -19.98 -9.74 -10.52
CA LEU A 96 -18.60 -9.99 -10.90
C LEU A 96 -18.56 -11.21 -11.82
N LYS A 97 -18.12 -11.03 -13.06
CA LYS A 97 -18.03 -12.11 -14.06
C LYS A 97 -16.57 -12.24 -14.54
N PRO A 98 -15.98 -13.44 -14.48
CA PRO A 98 -14.64 -13.66 -15.00
C PRO A 98 -14.61 -13.46 -16.52
N ALA A 99 -13.47 -12.98 -17.02
CA ALA A 99 -13.26 -12.65 -18.41
C ALA A 99 -12.08 -13.44 -19.00
N ALA A 100 -12.01 -13.49 -20.34
CA ALA A 100 -10.87 -14.04 -21.05
C ALA A 100 -9.65 -13.10 -20.92
N PRO A 101 -8.41 -13.62 -21.00
CA PRO A 101 -7.22 -12.79 -20.96
C PRO A 101 -7.23 -11.74 -22.09
N GLY A 102 -6.88 -10.50 -21.76
CA GLY A 102 -6.88 -9.38 -22.72
C GLY A 102 -8.19 -8.59 -22.81
N THR A 103 -9.17 -8.88 -21.97
CA THR A 103 -10.43 -8.12 -21.89
C THR A 103 -10.25 -6.78 -21.16
N GLY A 104 -9.32 -6.73 -20.19
CA GLY A 104 -9.15 -5.55 -19.34
C GLY A 104 -10.23 -5.43 -18.25
N VAL A 105 -10.16 -4.34 -17.48
CA VAL A 105 -11.07 -4.06 -16.36
C VAL A 105 -12.28 -3.23 -16.83
N ILE A 106 -13.37 -3.94 -17.17
CA ILE A 106 -14.65 -3.34 -17.53
C ILE A 106 -15.52 -3.24 -16.28
N ALA A 107 -15.40 -2.09 -15.60
CA ALA A 107 -16.07 -1.83 -14.34
C ALA A 107 -16.46 -0.36 -14.16
N GLY A 108 -17.51 -0.13 -13.36
CA GLY A 108 -17.84 1.22 -12.89
C GLY A 108 -16.76 1.76 -11.95
N GLY A 109 -16.56 3.08 -11.91
CA GLY A 109 -15.36 3.68 -11.27
C GLY A 109 -15.06 3.23 -9.84
N ALA A 110 -16.09 3.00 -9.01
CA ALA A 110 -15.91 2.49 -7.65
C ALA A 110 -15.42 1.04 -7.61
N VAL A 111 -15.96 0.17 -8.48
CA VAL A 111 -15.54 -1.23 -8.60
C VAL A 111 -14.18 -1.33 -9.27
N ARG A 112 -13.92 -0.51 -10.29
CA ARG A 112 -12.64 -0.45 -11.01
C ARG A 112 -11.48 -0.21 -10.05
N ALA A 113 -11.59 0.78 -9.15
CA ALA A 113 -10.56 1.08 -8.17
C ALA A 113 -10.24 -0.12 -7.27
N VAL A 114 -11.25 -0.94 -6.91
CA VAL A 114 -11.05 -2.17 -6.13
C VAL A 114 -10.37 -3.26 -6.95
N MET A 115 -10.79 -3.46 -8.20
CA MET A 115 -10.25 -4.50 -9.08
C MET A 115 -8.79 -4.24 -9.44
N GLU A 116 -8.45 -2.99 -9.76
CA GLU A 116 -7.08 -2.57 -10.05
C GLU A 116 -6.18 -2.70 -8.82
N ALA A 117 -6.65 -2.26 -7.64
CA ALA A 117 -5.91 -2.41 -6.39
C ALA A 117 -5.69 -3.88 -5.99
N ALA A 118 -6.65 -4.76 -6.30
CA ALA A 118 -6.51 -6.20 -6.08
C ALA A 118 -5.57 -6.89 -7.08
N GLY A 119 -5.23 -6.25 -8.20
CA GLY A 119 -4.39 -6.83 -9.26
C GLY A 119 -5.15 -7.63 -10.32
N ILE A 120 -6.48 -7.53 -10.36
CA ILE A 120 -7.31 -8.18 -11.37
C ILE A 120 -7.20 -7.40 -12.66
N ARG A 121 -6.74 -8.06 -13.73
CA ARG A 121 -6.54 -7.43 -15.04
C ARG A 121 -7.74 -7.61 -15.96
N ASP A 122 -8.42 -8.75 -15.87
CA ASP A 122 -9.51 -9.11 -16.77
C ASP A 122 -10.78 -9.39 -15.99
N ILE A 123 -11.80 -8.53 -16.10
CA ILE A 123 -13.08 -8.74 -15.45
C ILE A 123 -14.21 -7.95 -16.11
N LEU A 124 -15.40 -8.56 -16.15
CA LEU A 124 -16.64 -7.90 -16.53
C LEU A 124 -17.48 -7.69 -15.28
N THR A 125 -17.86 -6.45 -15.00
CA THR A 125 -18.69 -6.16 -13.83
C THR A 125 -19.87 -5.28 -14.17
N LYS A 126 -20.95 -5.44 -13.40
CA LYS A 126 -22.11 -4.55 -13.47
C LYS A 126 -22.62 -4.27 -12.07
N THR A 127 -22.81 -2.99 -11.77
CA THR A 127 -23.56 -2.57 -10.59
C THR A 127 -25.05 -2.54 -10.93
N LEU A 128 -25.84 -3.25 -10.14
CA LEU A 128 -27.29 -3.32 -10.20
C LEU A 128 -27.87 -2.61 -8.95
N GLY A 129 -29.05 -2.01 -9.10
CA GLY A 129 -29.68 -1.23 -8.03
C GLY A 129 -28.97 0.11 -7.76
N SER A 130 -28.62 0.37 -6.50
CA SER A 130 -28.04 1.66 -6.08
C SER A 130 -26.58 1.83 -6.51
N THR A 131 -26.26 3.01 -7.05
CA THR A 131 -24.91 3.40 -7.51
C THR A 131 -24.09 4.13 -6.45
N ASN A 132 -24.48 4.05 -5.17
CA ASN A 132 -23.72 4.65 -4.07
C ASN A 132 -22.35 3.99 -3.91
N LYS A 133 -21.28 4.73 -4.21
CA LYS A 133 -19.89 4.22 -4.22
C LYS A 133 -19.48 3.54 -2.91
N ALA A 134 -19.90 4.04 -1.75
CA ALA A 134 -19.56 3.43 -0.46
C ALA A 134 -20.17 2.03 -0.30
N ASN A 135 -21.41 1.84 -0.76
CA ASN A 135 -22.07 0.53 -0.72
C ASN A 135 -21.56 -0.37 -1.83
N THR A 136 -21.32 0.18 -3.03
CA THR A 136 -20.76 -0.57 -4.15
C THR A 136 -19.39 -1.15 -3.84
N VAL A 137 -18.49 -0.38 -3.20
CA VAL A 137 -17.17 -0.88 -2.75
C VAL A 137 -17.34 -1.99 -1.71
N GLN A 138 -18.24 -1.81 -0.74
CA GLN A 138 -18.49 -2.84 0.27
C GLN A 138 -19.09 -4.12 -0.31
N ALA A 139 -20.05 -4.02 -1.24
CA ALA A 139 -20.61 -5.16 -1.96
C ALA A 139 -19.50 -5.89 -2.74
N CYS A 140 -18.67 -5.13 -3.46
CA CYS A 140 -17.55 -5.67 -4.23
C CYS A 140 -16.57 -6.45 -3.33
N VAL A 141 -16.09 -5.84 -2.24
CA VAL A 141 -15.16 -6.49 -1.31
C VAL A 141 -15.80 -7.70 -0.62
N LYS A 142 -17.10 -7.64 -0.30
CA LYS A 142 -17.84 -8.80 0.21
C LYS A 142 -17.85 -9.95 -0.82
N GLY A 143 -18.12 -9.65 -2.09
CA GLY A 143 -18.05 -10.66 -3.15
C GLY A 143 -16.67 -11.28 -3.31
N LEU A 144 -15.61 -10.47 -3.23
CA LEU A 144 -14.24 -10.98 -3.29
C LEU A 144 -13.89 -11.87 -2.08
N ARG A 145 -14.45 -11.59 -0.89
CA ARG A 145 -14.31 -12.42 0.32
C ARG A 145 -15.01 -13.77 0.22
N GLU A 146 -16.11 -13.84 -0.52
CA GLU A 146 -16.89 -15.08 -0.70
C GLU A 146 -16.22 -16.03 -1.69
N LEU A 147 -15.34 -15.51 -2.55
CA LEU A 147 -14.56 -16.31 -3.49
C LEU A 147 -13.69 -17.33 -2.73
N ARG A 148 -13.48 -18.46 -3.39
CA ARG A 148 -12.62 -19.54 -2.89
C ARG A 148 -11.68 -19.96 -4.01
N SER A 149 -10.42 -20.23 -3.65
CA SER A 149 -9.49 -20.83 -4.58
C SER A 149 -9.93 -22.25 -4.92
N ALA A 150 -9.52 -22.73 -6.10
CA ALA A 150 -9.80 -24.08 -6.52
C ALA A 150 -9.22 -25.13 -5.55
N ASP A 151 -8.04 -24.84 -4.99
CA ASP A 151 -7.38 -25.72 -4.01
C ASP A 151 -8.18 -25.82 -2.71
N ALA A 152 -8.67 -24.69 -2.20
CA ALA A 152 -9.49 -24.67 -1.00
C ALA A 152 -10.83 -25.41 -1.21
N GLU A 153 -11.43 -25.31 -2.39
CA GLU A 153 -12.67 -26.01 -2.72
C GLU A 153 -12.43 -27.52 -2.95
N ALA A 154 -11.29 -27.89 -3.53
CA ALA A 154 -10.85 -29.28 -3.70
C ALA A 154 -10.63 -29.97 -2.36
N ALA A 155 -9.90 -29.31 -1.44
CA ALA A 155 -9.70 -29.79 -0.08
C ALA A 155 -11.02 -29.99 0.67
N ARG A 156 -11.97 -29.05 0.52
CA ARG A 156 -13.30 -29.16 1.16
C ARG A 156 -14.12 -30.33 0.62
N ARG A 157 -14.04 -30.60 -0.67
CA ARG A 157 -14.83 -31.65 -1.35
C ARG A 157 -14.15 -33.02 -1.34
N GLY A 158 -12.90 -33.11 -0.88
CA GLY A 158 -12.12 -34.35 -0.89
C GLY A 158 -11.85 -34.89 -2.30
N LYS A 159 -11.80 -34.01 -3.31
CA LYS A 159 -11.55 -34.37 -4.72
C LYS A 159 -10.27 -33.70 -5.21
N THR A 160 -9.66 -34.23 -6.27
CA THR A 160 -8.49 -33.58 -6.86
C THR A 160 -8.89 -32.33 -7.64
N VAL A 161 -7.98 -31.35 -7.74
CA VAL A 161 -8.18 -30.10 -8.50
C VAL A 161 -8.54 -30.40 -9.97
N VAL A 162 -8.00 -31.49 -10.51
CA VAL A 162 -8.25 -31.98 -11.88
C VAL A 162 -9.70 -32.43 -12.08
N ASP A 163 -10.31 -33.05 -11.08
CA ASP A 163 -11.69 -33.53 -11.14
C ASP A 163 -12.72 -32.39 -11.08
N ILE A 164 -12.34 -31.23 -10.50
CA ILE A 164 -13.23 -30.09 -10.32
C ILE A 164 -13.16 -29.11 -11.49
N LEU A 165 -11.95 -28.82 -11.99
CA LEU A 165 -11.74 -27.81 -13.04
C LEU A 165 -11.63 -28.40 -14.45
N GLY A 166 -11.45 -29.73 -14.56
CA GLY A 166 -11.15 -30.41 -15.80
C GLY A 166 -9.68 -30.24 -16.23
N LYS A 167 -9.17 -31.21 -16.99
CA LYS A 167 -7.73 -31.33 -17.36
C LYS A 167 -7.14 -30.06 -17.97
N LYS A 168 -7.89 -29.32 -18.81
CA LYS A 168 -7.40 -28.10 -19.49
C LYS A 168 -7.19 -26.91 -18.56
N ARG A 169 -8.10 -26.68 -17.60
CA ARG A 169 -8.00 -25.54 -16.66
C ARG A 169 -7.04 -25.83 -15.50
N ALA A 170 -6.98 -27.08 -15.04
CA ALA A 170 -6.02 -27.49 -14.02
C ALA A 170 -4.56 -27.32 -14.52
N ALA A 171 -4.28 -27.70 -15.78
CA ALA A 171 -2.97 -27.49 -16.39
C ALA A 171 -2.61 -25.99 -16.50
N GLN A 172 -3.54 -25.15 -16.96
CA GLN A 172 -3.32 -23.70 -17.06
C GLN A 172 -3.08 -23.02 -15.70
N ILE A 173 -3.76 -23.47 -14.64
CA ILE A 173 -3.57 -22.93 -13.29
C ILE A 173 -2.21 -23.39 -12.71
N ALA A 174 -1.81 -24.64 -12.95
CA ALA A 174 -0.51 -25.14 -12.53
C ALA A 174 0.65 -24.42 -13.26
N GLU A 175 0.53 -24.21 -14.57
CA GLU A 175 1.50 -23.44 -15.36
C GLU A 175 1.52 -21.95 -14.95
N ALA A 176 0.36 -21.34 -14.72
CA ALA A 176 0.28 -19.96 -14.25
C ALA A 176 0.84 -19.78 -12.83
N ALA A 177 0.64 -20.74 -11.94
CA ALA A 177 1.21 -20.73 -10.59
C ALA A 177 2.73 -20.91 -10.62
N ALA A 178 3.24 -21.80 -11.49
CA ALA A 178 4.68 -21.97 -11.70
C ALA A 178 5.32 -20.69 -12.25
N ASN A 179 4.76 -20.10 -13.31
CA ASN A 179 5.25 -18.86 -13.90
C ASN A 179 5.15 -17.67 -12.93
N ALA A 180 4.08 -17.60 -12.12
CA ALA A 180 3.93 -16.57 -11.09
C ALA A 180 4.91 -16.77 -9.93
N ALA A 181 5.21 -18.00 -9.54
CA ALA A 181 6.21 -18.30 -8.52
C ALA A 181 7.63 -17.95 -9.01
N GLU A 182 7.94 -18.23 -10.26
CA GLU A 182 9.20 -17.83 -10.91
C GLU A 182 9.32 -16.31 -11.03
N LEU A 183 8.27 -15.61 -11.48
CA LEU A 183 8.23 -14.14 -11.53
C LEU A 183 8.30 -13.52 -10.12
N ALA A 184 7.68 -14.12 -9.12
CA ALA A 184 7.77 -13.69 -7.73
C ALA A 184 9.14 -14.00 -7.11
N ALA A 185 9.82 -15.06 -7.55
CA ALA A 185 11.20 -15.35 -7.15
C ALA A 185 12.18 -14.37 -7.81
N ALA A 186 11.99 -14.06 -9.10
CA ALA A 186 12.76 -13.05 -9.82
C ALA A 186 12.53 -11.64 -9.26
N ALA A 187 11.28 -11.28 -8.92
CA ALA A 187 10.97 -10.02 -8.25
C ALA A 187 11.55 -9.98 -6.83
N ARG A 188 11.60 -11.10 -6.10
CA ARG A 188 12.29 -11.19 -4.81
C ARG A 188 13.80 -11.01 -4.96
N GLN A 189 14.42 -11.62 -5.97
CA GLN A 189 15.83 -11.46 -6.30
C GLN A 189 16.16 -10.01 -6.70
N ALA A 190 15.37 -9.40 -7.58
CA ALA A 190 15.52 -7.99 -7.98
C ALA A 190 15.35 -7.04 -6.78
N ARG A 191 14.37 -7.29 -5.89
CA ARG A 191 14.21 -6.53 -4.63
C ARG A 191 15.41 -6.67 -3.71
N GLU A 192 16.00 -7.87 -3.64
CA GLU A 192 17.19 -8.12 -2.82
C GLU A 192 18.43 -7.43 -3.39
N GLU A 193 18.52 -7.33 -4.72
CA GLU A 193 19.55 -6.58 -5.43
C GLU A 193 19.39 -5.06 -5.27
N GLU A 194 18.18 -4.51 -5.43
CA GLU A 194 17.88 -3.09 -5.18
C GLU A 194 18.13 -2.70 -3.70
N ALA A 195 17.78 -3.57 -2.76
CA ALA A 195 18.07 -3.39 -1.33
C ALA A 195 19.59 -3.44 -1.04
N ARG A 196 20.35 -4.27 -1.75
CA ARG A 196 21.82 -4.30 -1.68
C ARG A 196 22.45 -3.04 -2.27
N GLU A 197 21.94 -2.55 -3.40
CA GLU A 197 22.42 -1.32 -4.03
C GLU A 197 22.15 -0.07 -3.18
N THR A 198 20.93 0.07 -2.66
CA THR A 198 20.60 1.18 -1.75
C THR A 198 21.46 1.16 -0.47
N ARG A 199 21.73 -0.02 0.08
CA ARG A 199 22.65 -0.19 1.23
C ARG A 199 24.11 0.12 0.88
N ALA A 200 24.55 -0.21 -0.34
CA ALA A 200 25.88 0.12 -0.84
C ALA A 200 26.06 1.63 -1.09
N VAL A 201 25.04 2.30 -1.63
CA VAL A 201 25.03 3.76 -1.84
C VAL A 201 25.04 4.51 -0.50
N ALA A 202 24.26 4.06 0.49
CA ALA A 202 24.30 4.60 1.85
C ALA A 202 25.69 4.42 2.50
N GLY A 203 26.30 3.23 2.37
CA GLY A 203 27.65 2.97 2.89
C GLY A 203 28.77 3.72 2.16
N ARG A 204 28.55 4.16 0.91
CA ARG A 204 29.50 5.01 0.15
C ARG A 204 29.45 6.47 0.62
N ARG A 205 28.26 6.96 0.99
CA ARG A 205 28.08 8.30 1.60
C ARG A 205 28.78 8.41 2.96
N GLU A 206 28.71 7.38 3.80
CA GLU A 206 29.40 7.35 5.11
C GLU A 206 30.95 7.23 5.03
N ARG A 207 31.50 6.76 3.90
CA ARG A 207 32.95 6.73 3.67
C ARG A 207 33.49 7.99 3.01
N GLY A 208 32.69 8.66 2.18
CA GLY A 208 33.03 9.95 1.58
C GLY A 208 33.17 11.07 2.60
N ASP A 209 32.39 11.02 3.69
CA ASP A 209 32.38 12.03 4.74
C ASP A 209 33.51 11.85 5.79
N ARG A 210 34.32 10.79 5.68
CA ARG A 210 35.48 10.54 6.55
C ARG A 210 36.85 10.76 5.86
N GLY A 211 36.84 11.21 4.61
CA GLY A 211 38.05 11.40 3.79
C GLY A 211 38.60 12.83 3.73
N GLY A 212 38.01 13.79 4.45
CA GLY A 212 38.29 15.21 4.32
C GLY A 212 39.05 15.84 5.48
N GLU A 213 39.97 15.15 6.16
CA GLU A 213 40.80 15.80 7.19
C GLU A 213 42.09 14.98 7.46
N ARG A 214 43.09 15.09 6.58
CA ARG A 214 44.49 14.76 6.90
C ARG A 214 45.43 15.20 5.77
N GLY A 215 46.16 16.28 6.03
CA GLY A 215 47.48 16.50 5.45
C GLY A 215 47.68 17.83 4.75
N ASP A 216 48.13 18.84 5.50
CA ASP A 216 49.27 19.67 5.08
C ASP A 216 49.90 20.37 6.30
N ARG A 217 50.96 19.75 6.84
CA ARG A 217 51.88 20.37 7.81
C ARG A 217 53.33 20.04 7.45
N ARG A 218 53.87 20.76 6.48
CA ARG A 218 55.30 21.12 6.29
C ARG A 218 55.30 22.34 5.38
N GLY A 219 55.97 23.46 5.58
CA GLY A 219 56.90 23.96 6.58
C GLY A 219 57.26 25.39 6.13
N GLY A 220 57.65 26.26 7.07
CA GLY A 220 58.10 27.61 6.74
C GLY A 220 58.49 28.34 8.03
N GLY A 221 59.78 28.32 8.34
CA GLY A 221 60.33 29.05 9.49
C GLY A 221 60.48 30.53 9.17
N ASP A 222 60.45 31.37 10.21
CA ASP A 222 61.62 32.18 10.59
C ASP A 222 61.32 33.01 11.85
N ARG A 223 62.26 32.88 12.81
CA ARG A 223 62.92 33.97 13.57
C ARG A 223 62.14 34.95 14.46
N ARG A 224 62.76 35.09 15.66
CA ARG A 224 62.84 36.27 16.55
C ARG A 224 61.55 36.54 17.33
N GLY A 225 61.54 36.80 18.62
CA GLY A 225 62.59 37.19 19.57
C GLY A 225 61.91 38.04 20.65
N GLY A 226 62.48 38.06 21.86
CA GLY A 226 62.10 38.97 22.95
C GLY A 226 60.96 38.45 23.83
N GLN A 227 61.19 38.16 25.11
CA GLN A 227 61.23 39.13 26.23
C GLN A 227 59.87 39.85 26.38
N ASN A 228 59.25 40.03 27.53
CA ASN A 228 59.53 39.75 28.94
C ASN A 228 58.26 40.21 29.70
N ALA A 229 58.10 39.76 30.96
CA ALA A 229 57.29 40.37 32.02
C ALA A 229 55.77 40.54 31.77
N GLY A 230 54.89 40.02 32.62
CA GLY A 230 54.84 40.31 34.05
C GLY A 230 53.72 41.32 34.28
N GLY A 231 52.71 40.98 35.10
CA GLY A 231 51.60 41.90 35.31
C GLY A 231 50.39 41.31 36.00
N ASP A 232 50.60 40.92 37.25
CA ASP A 232 49.60 40.65 38.28
C ASP A 232 48.53 41.78 38.37
N ARG A 233 47.25 41.42 38.57
CA ARG A 233 46.31 41.99 39.58
C ARG A 233 44.82 41.76 39.27
N ARG A 234 44.21 41.00 40.18
CA ARG A 234 43.03 41.32 41.04
C ARG A 234 41.80 42.03 40.47
N GLY A 235 40.65 41.53 40.96
CA GLY A 235 39.41 42.28 41.20
C GLY A 235 38.25 41.64 40.46
N GLY A 236 37.37 40.88 41.12
CA GLY A 236 36.26 41.43 41.92
C GLY A 236 35.05 41.60 40.97
N GLY A 237 33.82 41.21 41.27
CA GLY A 237 33.17 40.64 42.42
C GLY A 237 31.67 40.61 42.08
N ALA A 238 31.02 39.55 42.54
CA ALA A 238 29.59 39.43 42.85
C ALA A 238 28.51 39.51 41.73
N PRO A 239 27.40 38.74 41.92
CA PRO A 239 26.28 38.58 40.98
C PRO A 239 25.08 39.46 41.36
N ARG A 240 24.03 39.50 40.51
CA ARG A 240 22.59 39.39 40.90
C ARG A 240 21.60 39.69 39.76
N GLY A 241 20.60 38.81 39.66
CA GLY A 241 19.18 39.13 39.41
C GLY A 241 18.76 39.19 37.94
N ARG A 242 17.56 38.74 37.56
CA ARG A 242 16.36 38.39 38.32
C ARG A 242 15.56 37.35 37.53
#